data_AF-A0A7S0FHA2-F1
#
_entry.id   AF-A0A7S0FHA2-F1
#
_cell.length_a   1.000
_cell.length_b   1.000
_cell.length_c   1.000
_cell.angle_alpha   90.00
_cell.angle_beta   90.00
_cell.angle_gamma   90.00
#
_symmetry.space_group_name_H-M   'P 1'
#
loop_
_entity.id
_entity.type
_entity.pdbx_description
1 polymer ?
#
loop_
_entity_poly.entity_id
_entity_poly.type
_entity_poly.pdbx_seq_one_letter_code
_entity_poly.pdbx_strand_id
1 'polypeptide(L)'
;FWESNKDKATEENWSTGNTYTNHWVSNTDFVSIENPALRGGGAMIKQRIWDAARTTMQEWVGQELTECSLYGIRIYKNEAVLATHVDRLPLVTSAIINVDQDVDEPWPIEVYAHDGKAYNVTMEP
;
A
#
# COMPACT_ATOMS: atom_id res chain seq x y z
N PHE A 1 15.78 1.29 1.17
CA PHE A 1 15.35 0.29 0.17
C PHE A 1 14.80 0.99 -1.07
N TRP A 2 13.83 1.88 -0.90
CA TRP A 2 13.16 2.60 -1.99
C TRP A 2 14.11 3.26 -2.99
N GLU A 3 14.95 4.21 -2.55
CA GLU A 3 15.88 4.95 -3.43
C GLU A 3 16.79 4.08 -4.32
N SER A 4 17.12 2.87 -3.88
CA SER A 4 18.00 1.96 -4.64
C SER A 4 17.26 1.10 -5.67
N ASN A 5 15.93 1.08 -5.65
CA ASN A 5 15.13 0.12 -6.41
C ASN A 5 13.90 0.73 -7.10
N LYS A 6 13.57 2.01 -6.91
CA LYS A 6 12.41 2.67 -7.55
C LYS A 6 12.41 2.55 -9.08
N ASP A 7 13.59 2.64 -9.71
CA ASP A 7 13.75 2.49 -11.16
C ASP A 7 13.61 1.03 -11.65
N LYS A 8 13.42 0.08 -10.75
CA LYS A 8 13.22 -1.36 -11.05
C LYS A 8 11.77 -1.79 -10.85
N ALA A 9 10.85 -0.83 -10.74
CA ALA A 9 9.44 -1.10 -10.64
C ALA A 9 8.95 -1.84 -11.90
N THR A 10 8.06 -2.80 -11.69
CA THR A 10 7.43 -3.55 -12.77
C THR A 10 5.95 -3.23 -12.80
N GLU A 11 5.38 -3.18 -14.00
CA GLU A 11 3.94 -3.00 -14.19
C GLU A 11 3.15 -4.07 -13.40
N GLU A 12 2.18 -3.62 -12.61
CA GLU A 12 1.30 -4.49 -11.84
C GLU A 12 0.21 -5.05 -12.76
N ASN A 13 0.26 -6.36 -13.01
CA ASN A 13 -0.70 -7.00 -13.90
C ASN A 13 -2.00 -7.34 -13.15
N TRP A 14 -3.09 -6.70 -13.56
CA TRP A 14 -4.43 -6.95 -13.05
C TRP A 14 -5.23 -7.84 -14.03
N SER A 15 -6.00 -8.78 -13.49
CA SER A 15 -6.86 -9.64 -14.30
C SER A 15 -7.92 -8.83 -15.07
N THR A 16 -8.21 -9.20 -16.30
CA THR A 16 -9.27 -8.56 -17.12
C THR A 16 -10.58 -8.48 -16.34
N GLY A 17 -11.18 -7.28 -16.31
CA GLY A 17 -12.43 -7.01 -15.59
C GLY A 17 -12.27 -6.69 -14.09
N ASN A 18 -11.03 -6.56 -13.60
CA ASN A 18 -10.76 -6.03 -12.27
C ASN A 18 -11.19 -4.55 -12.19
N THR A 19 -11.90 -4.18 -11.13
CA THR A 19 -12.41 -2.82 -10.91
C THR A 19 -11.71 -2.08 -9.76
N TYR A 20 -10.69 -2.69 -9.13
CA TYR A 20 -9.94 -2.07 -8.04
C TYR A 20 -9.03 -0.95 -8.55
N THR A 21 -8.40 -1.12 -9.70
CA THR A 21 -7.59 -0.07 -10.32
C THR A 21 -8.13 0.26 -11.70
N ASN A 22 -8.00 1.52 -12.09
CA ASN A 22 -8.30 1.97 -13.45
C ASN A 22 -7.16 1.67 -14.42
N HIS A 23 -6.65 0.44 -14.41
CA HIS A 23 -5.54 -0.05 -15.23
C HIS A 23 -5.77 0.11 -16.75
N TRP A 24 -7.02 0.29 -17.19
CA TRP A 24 -7.34 0.62 -18.59
C TRP A 24 -7.00 2.09 -18.97
N VAL A 25 -6.85 2.98 -17.98
CA VAL A 25 -6.41 4.37 -18.17
C VAL A 25 -4.95 4.52 -17.76
N SER A 26 -4.62 4.09 -16.54
CA SER A 26 -3.30 4.27 -15.95
C SER A 26 -2.92 3.04 -15.14
N ASN A 27 -1.81 2.40 -15.55
CA ASN A 27 -1.29 1.23 -14.84
C ASN A 27 -0.58 1.65 -13.56
N THR A 28 -0.72 0.82 -12.53
CA THR A 28 0.10 0.88 -11.33
C THR A 28 1.39 0.11 -11.56
N ASP A 29 2.49 0.60 -11.01
CA ASP A 29 3.72 -0.19 -10.93
C ASP A 29 3.92 -0.71 -9.51
N PHE A 30 4.83 -1.67 -9.35
CA PHE A 30 5.08 -2.32 -8.09
C PHE A 30 6.55 -2.66 -7.91
N VAL A 31 7.07 -2.40 -6.70
CA VAL A 31 8.38 -2.85 -6.23
C VAL A 31 8.19 -3.81 -5.07
N SER A 32 8.38 -5.11 -5.34
CA SER A 32 8.31 -6.14 -4.30
C SER A 32 9.46 -5.99 -3.30
N ILE A 33 9.15 -5.80 -2.02
CA ILE A 33 10.20 -5.75 -0.99
C ILE A 33 10.77 -7.13 -0.68
N GLU A 34 10.04 -8.20 -1.03
CA GLU A 34 10.44 -9.58 -0.77
C GLU A 34 11.43 -10.10 -1.80
N ASN A 35 11.60 -9.42 -2.93
CA ASN A 35 12.50 -9.84 -3.99
C ASN A 35 13.96 -9.77 -3.52
N PRO A 36 14.66 -10.91 -3.32
CA PRO A 36 16.04 -10.92 -2.83
C PRO A 36 17.05 -10.42 -3.87
N ALA A 37 16.66 -10.32 -5.15
CA ALA A 37 17.51 -9.73 -6.18
C ALA A 37 17.57 -8.19 -6.11
N LEU A 38 16.64 -7.56 -5.38
CA LEU A 38 16.66 -6.12 -5.14
C LEU A 38 17.59 -5.78 -3.98
N ARG A 39 18.26 -4.63 -4.07
CA ARG A 39 19.25 -4.23 -3.06
C ARG A 39 18.54 -3.95 -1.74
N GLY A 40 18.83 -4.77 -0.73
CA GLY A 40 18.19 -4.69 0.58
C GLY A 40 16.77 -5.26 0.61
N GLY A 41 16.35 -5.99 -0.43
CA GLY A 41 15.11 -6.76 -0.46
C GLY A 41 15.26 -8.14 0.20
N GLY A 42 14.14 -8.81 0.42
CA GLY A 42 14.06 -10.13 1.03
C GLY A 42 13.34 -10.16 2.37
N ALA A 43 13.34 -11.33 3.02
CA ALA A 43 12.59 -11.55 4.25
C ALA A 43 13.00 -10.62 5.41
N MET A 44 14.26 -10.19 5.46
CA MET A 44 14.77 -9.36 6.56
C MET A 44 14.12 -7.97 6.60
N ILE A 45 13.95 -7.29 5.46
CA ILE A 45 13.30 -5.98 5.44
C ILE A 45 11.82 -6.10 5.75
N LYS A 46 11.16 -7.14 5.23
CA LYS A 46 9.77 -7.45 5.56
C LYS A 46 9.57 -7.61 7.07
N GLN A 47 10.43 -8.41 7.72
CA GLN A 47 10.34 -8.62 9.15
C GLN A 47 10.55 -7.32 9.94
N ARG A 48 11.49 -6.47 9.52
CA ARG A 48 11.72 -5.17 10.18
C ARG A 48 10.52 -4.22 10.08
N ILE A 49 9.81 -4.21 8.94
CA ILE A 49 8.60 -3.42 8.78
C ILE A 49 7.49 -3.98 9.69
N TRP A 50 7.35 -5.31 9.75
CA TRP A 50 6.41 -5.94 10.67
C TRP A 50 6.70 -5.63 12.13
N ASP A 51 7.94 -5.79 12.56
CA ASP A 51 8.34 -5.54 13.95
C ASP A 51 8.12 -4.07 14.34
N ALA A 52 8.31 -3.14 13.39
CA ALA A 52 8.04 -1.72 13.61
C ALA A 52 6.53 -1.41 13.71
N ALA A 53 5.69 -2.05 12.89
CA ALA A 53 4.25 -1.80 12.85
C ALA A 53 3.46 -2.57 13.91
N ARG A 54 3.95 -3.74 14.35
CA ARG A 54 3.20 -4.69 15.19
C ARG A 54 2.68 -4.05 16.46
N THR A 55 3.53 -3.37 17.22
CA THR A 55 3.14 -2.75 18.49
C THR A 55 2.02 -1.75 18.30
N THR A 56 2.17 -0.80 17.37
CA THR A 56 1.17 0.24 17.10
C THR A 56 -0.16 -0.35 16.62
N MET A 57 -0.13 -1.33 15.71
CA MET A 57 -1.35 -1.95 15.20
C MET A 57 -2.08 -2.74 16.29
N GLN A 58 -1.36 -3.49 17.13
CA GLN A 58 -1.97 -4.20 18.25
C GLN A 58 -2.55 -3.26 19.30
N GLU A 59 -1.90 -2.12 19.56
CA GLU A 59 -2.42 -1.09 20.46
C GLU A 59 -3.73 -0.48 19.93
N TRP A 60 -3.82 -0.20 18.63
CA TRP A 60 -5.06 0.31 18.01
C TRP A 60 -6.21 -0.69 18.08
N VAL A 61 -5.93 -1.98 17.88
CA VAL A 61 -6.96 -3.03 17.91
C VAL A 61 -7.28 -3.50 19.34
N GLY A 62 -6.33 -3.38 20.27
CA GLY A 62 -6.43 -3.90 21.63
C GLY A 62 -6.34 -5.43 21.72
N GLN A 63 -5.76 -6.10 20.71
CA GLN A 63 -5.62 -7.56 20.64
C GLN A 63 -4.26 -7.94 20.01
N GLU A 64 -3.81 -9.17 20.25
CA GLU A 64 -2.69 -9.73 19.51
C GLU A 64 -3.08 -9.96 18.04
N LEU A 65 -2.19 -9.61 17.12
CA LEU A 65 -2.44 -9.68 15.68
C LEU A 65 -1.47 -10.64 15.01
N THR A 66 -2.00 -11.42 14.06
CA THR A 66 -1.18 -12.27 13.19
C THR A 66 -0.90 -11.56 11.87
N GLU A 67 0.36 -11.55 11.46
CA GLU A 67 0.80 -11.01 10.17
C GLU A 67 0.12 -11.76 9.02
N CYS A 68 -0.59 -11.03 8.15
CA CYS A 68 -1.30 -11.64 7.03
C CYS A 68 -0.69 -11.31 5.68
N SER A 69 -0.45 -10.03 5.38
CA SER A 69 -0.09 -9.58 4.04
C SER A 69 0.80 -8.36 4.10
N LEU A 70 1.96 -8.45 3.45
CA LEU A 70 2.89 -7.35 3.23
C LEU A 70 3.67 -7.67 1.96
N TYR A 71 3.42 -6.89 0.90
CA TYR A 71 3.87 -7.22 -0.45
C TYR A 71 5.07 -6.35 -0.89
N GLY A 72 4.91 -5.04 -0.81
CA GLY A 72 5.87 -4.09 -1.37
C GLY A 72 5.30 -2.69 -1.53
N ILE A 73 5.95 -1.90 -2.38
CA ILE A 73 5.60 -0.50 -2.62
C ILE A 73 4.89 -0.43 -3.97
N ARG A 74 3.62 -0.02 -3.96
CA ARG A 74 2.85 0.26 -5.17
C ARG A 74 3.03 1.73 -5.56
N ILE A 75 3.21 1.97 -6.84
CA ILE A 75 3.41 3.29 -7.43
C ILE A 75 2.16 3.63 -8.22
N TYR A 76 1.55 4.75 -7.88
CA TYR A 76 0.42 5.30 -8.61
C TYR A 76 0.94 6.45 -9.47
N LYS A 77 0.71 6.33 -10.77
CA LYS A 77 1.05 7.36 -11.75
C LYS A 77 -0.10 8.35 -11.90
N ASN A 78 0.10 9.38 -12.71
CA ASN A 78 -0.96 10.30 -13.06
C ASN A 78 -2.21 9.56 -13.53
N GLU A 79 -3.38 10.07 -13.14
CA GLU A 79 -4.70 9.49 -13.36
C GLU A 79 -4.95 8.14 -12.68
N ALA A 80 -4.00 7.55 -11.95
CA ALA A 80 -4.24 6.27 -11.28
C ALA A 80 -5.24 6.43 -10.11
N VAL A 81 -6.19 5.51 -10.05
CA VAL A 81 -7.25 5.45 -9.04
C VAL A 81 -7.26 4.06 -8.44
N LEU A 82 -7.41 4.01 -7.12
CA LEU A 82 -7.82 2.82 -6.39
C LEU A 82 -9.30 2.97 -6.02
N ALA A 83 -10.16 2.14 -6.57
CA ALA A 83 -11.59 2.16 -6.30
C ALA A 83 -11.87 1.85 -4.81
N THR A 84 -12.91 2.48 -4.27
CA THR A 84 -13.38 2.23 -2.91
C THR A 84 -13.72 0.75 -2.74
N HIS A 85 -13.16 0.14 -1.70
CA HIS A 85 -13.42 -1.25 -1.35
C HIS A 85 -13.29 -1.45 0.15
N VAL A 86 -13.78 -2.60 0.60
CA VAL A 86 -13.53 -3.10 1.95
C VAL A 86 -12.49 -4.22 1.86
N ASP A 87 -11.55 -4.22 2.80
CA ASP A 87 -10.61 -5.31 2.93
C ASP A 87 -11.33 -6.64 3.21
N ARG A 88 -10.73 -7.73 2.74
CA ARG A 88 -11.35 -9.06 2.80
C ARG A 88 -11.18 -9.65 4.19
N LEU A 89 -12.22 -10.34 4.69
CA LEU A 89 -12.06 -11.21 5.85
C LEU A 89 -10.99 -12.28 5.59
N PRO A 90 -10.12 -12.62 6.56
CA PRO A 90 -10.16 -12.25 7.99
C PRO A 90 -9.29 -11.04 8.38
N LEU A 91 -8.99 -10.11 7.47
CA LEU A 91 -8.19 -8.92 7.80
C LEU A 91 -8.93 -8.04 8.83
N VAL A 92 -8.26 -7.74 9.95
CA VAL A 92 -8.81 -6.95 11.06
C VAL A 92 -8.40 -5.48 10.97
N THR A 93 -7.18 -5.21 10.51
CA THR A 93 -6.62 -3.87 10.37
C THR A 93 -5.58 -3.88 9.25
N SER A 94 -5.47 -2.76 8.55
CA SER A 94 -4.45 -2.50 7.52
C SER A 94 -3.80 -1.15 7.79
N ALA A 95 -2.57 -1.01 7.30
CA ALA A 95 -1.79 0.22 7.41
C ALA A 95 -1.19 0.54 6.04
N ILE A 96 -1.22 1.83 5.68
CA ILE A 96 -0.60 2.36 4.47
C ILE A 96 0.49 3.33 4.93
N ILE A 97 1.67 3.23 4.33
CA ILE A 97 2.79 4.12 4.58
C ILE A 97 3.05 4.88 3.29
N ASN A 98 2.99 6.21 3.34
CA ASN A 98 3.48 7.05 2.25
C ASN A 98 5.02 7.01 2.28
N VAL A 99 5.65 6.58 1.19
CA VAL A 99 7.10 6.38 1.12
C VAL A 99 7.79 7.49 0.33
N ASP A 100 7.11 8.01 -0.69
CA ASP A 100 7.63 9.00 -1.62
C ASP A 100 6.44 9.58 -2.40
N GLN A 101 6.55 10.85 -2.79
CA GLN A 101 5.47 11.56 -3.46
C GLN A 101 6.04 12.66 -4.35
N ASP A 102 5.60 12.67 -5.61
CA ASP A 102 5.85 13.71 -6.61
C ASP A 102 4.54 13.99 -7.33
N VAL A 103 3.78 14.97 -6.83
CA VAL A 103 2.43 15.30 -7.31
C VAL A 103 2.28 16.80 -7.53
N ASP A 104 1.60 17.18 -8.61
CA ASP A 104 1.29 18.57 -8.93
C ASP A 104 0.14 19.12 -8.06
N GLU A 105 -0.74 18.23 -7.59
CA GLU A 105 -1.91 18.54 -6.75
C GLU A 105 -2.13 17.47 -5.65
N PRO A 106 -2.81 17.81 -4.54
CA PRO A 106 -3.06 16.85 -3.46
C PRO A 106 -3.79 15.59 -3.96
N TRP A 107 -3.23 14.43 -3.62
CA TRP A 107 -3.81 13.12 -3.95
C TRP A 107 -4.22 12.38 -2.66
N PRO A 108 -5.44 12.63 -2.14
CA PRO A 108 -5.85 12.13 -0.84
C PRO A 108 -6.33 10.67 -0.87
N ILE A 109 -6.21 10.00 0.27
CA ILE A 109 -6.95 8.77 0.55
C ILE A 109 -8.33 9.16 1.08
N GLU A 110 -9.37 8.67 0.40
CA GLU A 110 -10.75 8.78 0.88
C GLU A 110 -11.11 7.58 1.76
N VAL A 111 -11.55 7.83 3.00
CA VAL A 111 -11.98 6.81 3.96
C VAL A 111 -13.44 7.04 4.32
N TYR A 112 -14.28 6.02 4.10
CA TYR A 112 -15.66 6.02 4.58
C TYR A 112 -15.70 5.53 6.03
N ALA A 113 -16.05 6.41 6.96
CA ALA A 113 -16.17 6.04 8.36
C ALA A 113 -17.54 5.42 8.67
N HIS A 114 -17.66 4.84 9.87
CA HIS A 114 -18.91 4.22 10.34
C HIS A 114 -20.08 5.19 10.51
N ASP A 115 -19.84 6.51 10.47
CA ASP A 115 -20.89 7.53 10.44
C ASP A 115 -21.49 7.76 9.04
N GLY A 116 -21.00 7.01 8.03
CA GLY A 116 -21.45 7.09 6.65
C GLY A 116 -20.86 8.26 5.85
N LYS A 117 -19.87 8.98 6.39
CA LYS A 117 -19.22 10.10 5.71
C LYS A 117 -17.86 9.71 5.14
N ALA A 118 -17.53 10.32 4.01
CA ALA A 118 -16.19 10.27 3.42
C ALA A 118 -15.29 11.31 4.08
N TYR A 119 -14.07 10.89 4.42
CA TYR A 119 -13.01 11.73 4.96
C TYR A 119 -11.78 11.63 4.07
N ASN A 120 -11.28 12.78 3.61
CA ASN A 120 -10.08 12.85 2.78
C ASN A 120 -8.85 13.11 3.65
N VAL A 121 -7.91 12.17 3.61
CA VAL A 121 -6.62 12.25 4.31
C VAL A 121 -5.54 12.49 3.26
N THR A 122 -4.99 13.71 3.25
CA THR A 122 -3.80 14.01 2.45
C THR A 122 -2.57 13.63 3.28
N MET A 123 -1.71 12.78 2.73
CA MET A 123 -0.50 12.31 3.39
C MET A 123 0.73 13.02 2.81
N GLU A 124 1.81 13.04 3.57
CA GLU A 124 3.15 13.44 3.12
C GLU A 124 4.16 12.36 3.58
N PRO A 125 5.25 12.10 2.84
CA PRO A 125 6.28 11.12 3.18
C PRO A 125 7.09 11.42 4.45
#